data_AF-Q5DNV8-F1
#
_entry.id   AF-Q5DNV8-F1
#
_cell.length_a   1.000
_cell.length_b   1.000
_cell.length_c   1.000
_cell.angle_alpha   90.00
_cell.angle_beta   90.00
_cell.angle_gamma   90.00
#
_symmetry.space_group_name_H-M   'P 1'
#
loop_
_entity.id
_entity.type
_entity.pdbx_description
1 polymer ?
#
loop_
_entity_poly.entity_id
_entity_poly.type
_entity_poly.pdbx_seq_one_letter_code
_entity_poly.pdbx_strand_id
1 'polypeptide(L)'
;MGFLKLFTTSLATLAVVNAGKLLTASDAHAVIPSSYIVVMNDGVSNAEFKTHRDWAANVHARITSRNSAESGPGKHFDINGMKGYSASFDDRIVKDIASDPAVKYVEPDMVVNATENVVQPNAPSWGLPRISSKKPGATDYVYDSTAGQGIVIYGVDTGIDIEHPDFEGRAEWGTNTADNDNTDGNGHGTHTASTAAGSKFGVAKKASVVAVKVLGGDGSGTNSQVISGMDWAVKDAKSRGVTGKSVMNMSLGGAVSQAMNDAAANVVKSGVFLSVAAGNEAQDASNSSPASAPIVCTVAASTSSDGSASFTNFGSVVDLYAPGEAITAAFPGGGSKTLSGTSMAAPHVAGAAAYLMALEGVTSDKACARIVELAISSISSAPSDTTSKLLYNGINAK
;
A
#
# COMPACT_ATOMS: atom_id res chain seq x y z
N MET A 1 62.93 -4.83 -62.52
CA MET A 1 61.59 -5.45 -62.53
C MET A 1 61.72 -6.77 -61.77
N GLY A 2 61.16 -7.06 -60.60
CA GLY A 2 60.36 -6.36 -59.59
C GLY A 2 60.21 -7.40 -58.46
N PHE A 3 60.62 -7.07 -57.24
CA PHE A 3 60.51 -7.95 -56.07
C PHE A 3 59.06 -7.89 -55.54
N LEU A 4 58.35 -9.02 -55.50
CA LEU A 4 57.02 -9.11 -54.88
C LEU A 4 57.15 -9.76 -53.50
N LYS A 5 57.01 -8.94 -52.45
CA LYS A 5 56.92 -9.38 -51.05
C LYS A 5 55.52 -9.97 -50.80
N LEU A 6 55.46 -11.23 -50.37
CA LEU A 6 54.25 -11.81 -49.79
C LEU A 6 54.03 -11.20 -48.39
N PHE A 7 52.94 -10.46 -48.22
CA PHE A 7 52.42 -10.07 -46.90
C PHE A 7 51.46 -11.16 -46.42
N THR A 8 51.83 -11.90 -45.39
CA THR A 8 50.90 -12.73 -44.62
C THR A 8 50.09 -11.83 -43.70
N THR A 9 48.84 -11.55 -44.06
CA THR A 9 47.88 -10.92 -43.15
C THR A 9 47.40 -11.96 -42.14
N SER A 10 47.91 -11.88 -40.92
CA SER A 10 47.34 -12.59 -39.77
C SER A 10 46.04 -11.91 -39.38
N LEU A 11 44.90 -12.54 -39.65
CA LEU A 11 43.59 -12.11 -39.19
C LEU A 11 43.47 -12.52 -37.71
N ALA A 12 43.78 -11.60 -36.79
CA ALA A 12 43.43 -11.76 -35.39
C ALA A 12 41.91 -11.60 -35.25
N THR A 13 41.18 -12.72 -35.21
CA THR A 13 39.80 -12.72 -34.72
C THR A 13 39.84 -12.37 -33.23
N LEU A 14 39.57 -11.11 -32.88
CA LEU A 14 39.19 -10.76 -31.51
C LEU A 14 37.85 -11.45 -31.25
N ALA A 15 37.88 -12.55 -30.50
CA ALA A 15 36.69 -13.06 -29.86
C ALA A 15 36.18 -11.96 -28.93
N VAL A 16 35.03 -11.37 -29.26
CA VAL A 16 34.31 -10.49 -28.35
C VAL A 16 33.82 -11.40 -27.22
N VAL A 17 34.58 -11.44 -26.13
CA VAL A 17 34.18 -12.19 -24.93
C VAL A 17 32.98 -11.46 -24.36
N ASN A 18 31.79 -12.05 -24.53
CA ASN A 18 30.56 -11.49 -23.99
C ASN A 18 30.55 -11.73 -22.48
N ALA A 19 31.11 -10.81 -21.71
CA ALA A 19 31.07 -10.86 -20.25
C ALA A 19 29.62 -10.80 -19.75
N GLY A 20 29.31 -11.55 -18.69
CA GLY A 20 28.04 -11.53 -18.01
C GLY A 20 27.73 -10.16 -17.40
N LYS A 21 26.44 -9.82 -17.31
CA LYS A 21 25.99 -8.52 -16.78
C LYS A 21 25.92 -8.54 -15.25
N LEU A 22 26.41 -7.50 -14.58
CA LEU A 22 26.10 -7.25 -13.16
C LEU A 22 24.79 -6.49 -13.05
N LEU A 23 23.79 -7.09 -12.39
CA LEU A 23 22.51 -6.46 -12.11
C LEU A 23 22.53 -5.75 -10.75
N THR A 24 21.71 -4.71 -10.62
CA THR A 24 21.51 -3.99 -9.36
C THR A 24 20.19 -4.42 -8.74
N ALA A 25 20.14 -4.48 -7.41
CA ALA A 25 18.91 -4.75 -6.68
C ALA A 25 17.85 -3.67 -6.94
N SER A 26 16.58 -4.08 -7.09
CA SER A 26 15.45 -3.16 -7.14
C SER A 26 15.07 -2.61 -5.76
N ASP A 27 15.35 -3.36 -4.69
CA ASP A 27 15.20 -2.93 -3.30
C ASP A 27 16.49 -3.18 -2.52
N ALA A 28 17.16 -2.11 -2.11
CA ALA A 28 18.41 -2.17 -1.36
C ALA A 28 18.24 -2.78 0.05
N HIS A 29 17.04 -2.73 0.64
CA HIS A 29 16.80 -3.25 1.99
C HIS A 29 16.64 -4.77 2.02
N ALA A 30 16.30 -5.38 0.89
CA ALA A 30 16.16 -6.83 0.76
C ALA A 30 17.49 -7.55 0.47
N VAL A 31 18.55 -6.81 0.13
CA VAL A 31 19.85 -7.37 -0.25
C VAL A 31 20.52 -8.06 0.93
N ILE A 32 20.94 -9.30 0.72
CA ILE A 32 21.77 -10.04 1.67
C ILE A 32 23.23 -9.65 1.39
N PRO A 33 23.95 -9.03 2.34
CA PRO A 33 25.33 -8.59 2.12
C PRO A 33 26.25 -9.74 1.68
N SER A 34 27.07 -9.49 0.64
CA SER A 34 28.00 -10.46 0.07
C SER A 34 27.36 -11.77 -0.41
N SER A 35 26.06 -11.78 -0.72
CA SER A 35 25.35 -12.92 -1.31
C SER A 35 24.83 -12.57 -2.69
N TYR A 36 24.96 -13.51 -3.63
CA TYR A 36 24.74 -13.33 -5.05
C TYR A 36 24.07 -14.55 -5.68
N ILE A 37 23.36 -14.33 -6.78
CA ILE A 37 22.87 -15.36 -7.69
C ILE A 37 23.63 -15.21 -9.02
N VAL A 38 24.27 -16.29 -9.47
CA VAL A 38 24.99 -16.36 -10.74
C VAL A 38 24.17 -17.21 -11.71
N VAL A 39 23.85 -16.66 -12.87
CA VAL A 39 23.06 -17.33 -13.91
C VAL A 39 23.91 -17.52 -15.16
N MET A 40 23.92 -18.74 -15.69
CA MET A 40 24.72 -19.14 -16.85
C MET A 40 23.98 -18.82 -18.16
N ASN A 41 24.73 -18.73 -19.26
CA ASN A 41 24.17 -18.64 -20.61
C ASN A 41 23.37 -19.90 -20.96
N ASP A 42 22.36 -19.73 -21.81
CA ASP A 42 21.52 -20.86 -22.24
C ASP A 42 22.38 -21.87 -23.03
N GLY A 43 22.16 -23.17 -22.79
CA GLY A 43 22.88 -24.24 -23.48
C GLY A 43 24.23 -24.63 -22.90
N VAL A 44 24.69 -24.00 -21.81
CA VAL A 44 25.89 -24.44 -21.06
C VAL A 44 25.70 -25.90 -20.62
N SER A 45 26.66 -26.76 -20.95
CA SER A 45 26.60 -28.19 -20.60
C SER A 45 26.80 -28.41 -19.09
N ASN A 46 26.37 -29.57 -18.57
CA ASN A 46 26.61 -29.91 -17.16
C ASN A 46 28.10 -29.97 -16.81
N ALA A 47 28.96 -30.35 -17.76
CA ALA A 47 30.39 -30.39 -17.57
C ALA A 47 30.98 -28.98 -17.45
N GLU A 48 30.64 -28.08 -18.38
CA GLU A 48 31.07 -26.67 -18.34
C GLU A 48 30.56 -25.96 -17.09
N PHE A 49 29.30 -26.20 -16.71
CA PHE A 49 28.74 -25.63 -15.49
C PHE A 49 29.47 -26.10 -14.23
N LYS A 50 29.83 -27.39 -14.17
CA LYS A 50 30.65 -27.93 -13.07
C LYS A 50 32.03 -27.30 -13.06
N THR A 51 32.70 -27.22 -14.21
CA THR A 51 34.03 -26.61 -14.34
C THR A 51 34.03 -25.16 -13.89
N HIS A 52 33.02 -24.38 -14.28
CA HIS A 52 32.86 -23.00 -13.84
C HIS A 52 32.72 -22.89 -12.32
N ARG A 53 31.83 -23.68 -11.71
CA ARG A 53 31.64 -23.68 -10.25
C ARG A 53 32.90 -24.11 -9.49
N ASP A 54 33.61 -25.12 -9.98
CA ASP A 54 34.88 -25.58 -9.41
C ASP A 54 35.95 -24.47 -9.51
N TRP A 55 36.00 -23.75 -10.64
CA TRP A 55 36.87 -22.58 -10.79
C TRP A 55 36.52 -21.47 -9.79
N ALA A 56 35.24 -21.10 -9.67
CA ALA A 56 34.78 -20.08 -8.73
C ALA A 56 35.12 -20.45 -7.27
N ALA A 57 34.99 -21.72 -6.89
CA ALA A 57 35.41 -22.21 -5.58
C ALA A 57 36.93 -22.10 -5.37
N ASN A 58 37.74 -22.35 -6.39
CA ASN A 58 39.19 -22.22 -6.32
C ASN A 58 39.63 -20.75 -6.25
N VAL A 59 38.98 -19.85 -6.99
CA VAL A 59 39.24 -18.40 -6.92
C VAL A 59 38.93 -17.89 -5.52
N HIS A 60 37.80 -18.30 -4.94
CA HIS A 60 37.44 -18.03 -3.55
C HIS A 60 38.54 -18.46 -2.58
N ALA A 61 38.92 -19.73 -2.63
CA ALA A 61 39.89 -20.32 -1.71
C ALA A 61 41.27 -19.64 -1.77
N ARG A 62 41.65 -19.07 -2.92
CA ARG A 62 42.90 -18.32 -3.07
C ARG A 62 42.86 -16.93 -2.43
N ILE A 63 41.66 -16.34 -2.35
CA ILE A 63 41.46 -14.97 -1.87
C ILE A 63 41.07 -14.96 -0.39
N THR A 64 40.33 -15.95 0.09
CA THR A 64 39.93 -16.07 1.49
C THR A 64 41.04 -16.68 2.36
N SER A 65 41.98 -15.83 2.77
CA SER A 65 42.82 -16.07 3.95
C SER A 65 42.29 -15.36 5.21
N ARG A 66 41.14 -14.68 5.13
CA ARG A 66 40.57 -13.84 6.20
C ARG A 66 39.03 -13.80 6.13
N ASN A 67 38.40 -13.98 7.29
CA ASN A 67 36.97 -13.78 7.63
C ASN A 67 35.97 -14.89 7.28
N SER A 68 35.10 -15.19 8.25
CA SER A 68 34.25 -16.38 8.37
C SER A 68 32.80 -16.21 7.89
N ALA A 69 32.54 -15.26 6.99
CA ALA A 69 31.18 -15.01 6.47
C ALA A 69 30.99 -15.49 5.01
N GLU A 70 32.07 -15.51 4.21
CA GLU A 70 32.00 -15.90 2.79
C GLU A 70 32.32 -17.38 2.60
N SER A 71 31.45 -18.11 1.90
CA SER A 71 31.53 -19.57 1.76
C SER A 71 31.78 -20.07 0.33
N GLY A 72 31.85 -19.16 -0.64
CA GLY A 72 32.06 -19.49 -2.04
C GLY A 72 30.76 -19.89 -2.77
N PRO A 73 30.83 -20.72 -3.83
CA PRO A 73 29.64 -21.24 -4.50
C PRO A 73 28.79 -22.11 -3.56
N GLY A 74 27.51 -21.78 -3.44
CA GLY A 74 26.53 -22.48 -2.65
C GLY A 74 25.64 -23.43 -3.46
N LYS A 75 24.33 -23.35 -3.21
CA LYS A 75 23.31 -24.18 -3.86
C LYS A 75 23.34 -23.91 -5.37
N HIS A 76 23.12 -24.95 -6.17
CA HIS A 76 22.98 -24.81 -7.62
C HIS A 76 21.62 -25.31 -8.06
N PHE A 77 21.17 -24.82 -9.20
CA PHE A 77 19.87 -25.12 -9.78
C PHE A 77 20.02 -25.29 -11.29
N ASP A 78 19.15 -26.12 -11.84
CA ASP A 78 19.00 -26.39 -13.27
C ASP A 78 17.51 -26.53 -13.55
N ILE A 79 16.90 -25.42 -14.00
CA ILE A 79 15.45 -25.34 -14.23
C ILE A 79 15.23 -25.23 -15.72
N ASN A 80 14.87 -26.35 -16.34
CA ASN A 80 14.61 -26.40 -17.79
C ASN A 80 15.78 -25.84 -18.63
N GLY A 81 17.03 -26.15 -18.24
CA GLY A 81 18.23 -25.66 -18.91
C GLY A 81 18.76 -24.32 -18.40
N MET A 82 18.01 -23.58 -17.58
CA MET A 82 18.53 -22.43 -16.84
C MET A 82 19.41 -22.92 -15.69
N LYS A 83 20.72 -22.86 -15.89
CA LYS A 83 21.71 -23.23 -14.86
C LYS A 83 22.15 -22.00 -14.09
N GLY A 84 22.30 -22.15 -12.79
CA GLY A 84 22.83 -21.10 -11.93
C GLY A 84 23.08 -21.58 -10.52
N TYR A 85 23.66 -20.71 -9.70
CA TYR A 85 24.00 -21.03 -8.32
C TYR A 85 23.98 -19.79 -7.43
N SER A 86 23.66 -20.00 -6.15
CA SER A 86 23.85 -19.01 -5.10
C SER A 86 25.34 -18.95 -4.73
N ALA A 87 25.81 -17.81 -4.30
CA ALA A 87 27.23 -17.56 -4.10
C ALA A 87 27.44 -16.55 -2.98
N SER A 88 28.42 -16.79 -2.11
CA SER A 88 28.85 -15.78 -1.14
C SER A 88 30.32 -15.43 -1.34
N PHE A 89 30.56 -14.19 -1.80
CA PHE A 89 31.84 -13.70 -2.30
C PHE A 89 32.01 -12.21 -1.99
N ASP A 90 33.26 -11.74 -1.95
CA ASP A 90 33.55 -10.31 -2.06
C ASP A 90 33.27 -9.76 -3.47
N ASP A 91 33.03 -8.44 -3.56
CA ASP A 91 32.68 -7.75 -4.81
C ASP A 91 33.72 -7.91 -5.94
N ARG A 92 34.99 -8.22 -5.61
CA ARG A 92 36.05 -8.41 -6.61
C ARG A 92 35.89 -9.77 -7.29
N ILE A 93 35.65 -10.81 -6.50
CA ILE A 93 35.39 -12.17 -7.03
C ILE A 93 34.14 -12.17 -7.89
N VAL A 94 33.11 -11.41 -7.51
CA VAL A 94 31.88 -11.27 -8.30
C VAL A 94 32.14 -10.66 -9.68
N LYS A 95 33.04 -9.67 -9.76
CA LYS A 95 33.47 -9.09 -11.05
C LYS A 95 34.24 -10.09 -11.90
N ASP A 96 35.08 -10.92 -11.29
CA ASP A 96 35.80 -11.98 -11.99
C ASP A 96 34.82 -13.05 -12.52
N ILE A 97 33.84 -13.46 -11.71
CA ILE A 97 32.79 -14.41 -12.12
C ILE A 97 31.94 -13.84 -13.26
N ALA A 98 31.52 -12.58 -13.15
CA ALA A 98 30.78 -11.91 -14.21
C ALA A 98 31.59 -11.78 -15.51
N SER A 99 32.93 -11.86 -15.44
CA SER A 99 33.79 -11.82 -16.63
C SER A 99 33.91 -13.17 -17.34
N ASP A 100 33.39 -14.27 -16.77
CA ASP A 100 33.37 -15.58 -17.42
C ASP A 100 32.36 -15.59 -18.59
N PRO A 101 32.77 -15.95 -19.82
CA PRO A 101 31.87 -16.01 -20.98
C PRO A 101 30.72 -17.03 -20.86
N ALA A 102 30.79 -17.99 -19.93
CA ALA A 102 29.69 -18.89 -19.64
C ALA A 102 28.60 -18.24 -18.76
N VAL A 103 28.87 -17.10 -18.13
CA VAL A 103 27.93 -16.38 -17.25
C VAL A 103 27.08 -15.40 -18.06
N LYS A 104 25.77 -15.44 -17.85
CA LYS A 104 24.78 -14.53 -18.45
C LYS A 104 24.64 -13.26 -17.61
N TYR A 105 24.47 -13.43 -16.30
CA TYR A 105 24.46 -12.32 -15.35
C TYR A 105 24.72 -12.77 -13.91
N VAL A 106 25.08 -11.81 -13.06
CA VAL A 106 25.15 -11.95 -11.61
C VAL A 106 24.31 -10.85 -10.97
N GLU A 107 23.51 -11.20 -9.97
CA GLU A 107 22.69 -10.26 -9.21
C GLU A 107 22.84 -10.47 -7.70
N PRO A 108 22.60 -9.45 -6.86
CA PRO A 108 22.54 -9.63 -5.41
C PRO A 108 21.42 -10.58 -5.02
N ASP A 109 21.72 -11.50 -4.10
CA ASP A 109 20.70 -12.36 -3.48
C ASP A 109 19.87 -11.55 -2.49
N MET A 110 18.59 -11.88 -2.38
CA MET A 110 17.63 -11.09 -1.60
C MET A 110 16.77 -11.97 -0.72
N VAL A 111 16.31 -11.38 0.40
CA VAL A 111 15.32 -12.00 1.27
C VAL A 111 14.00 -12.12 0.52
N VAL A 112 13.50 -13.35 0.37
CA VAL A 112 12.13 -13.63 -0.07
C VAL A 112 11.27 -14.00 1.14
N ASN A 113 10.16 -13.30 1.35
CA ASN A 113 9.27 -13.52 2.49
C ASN A 113 8.03 -14.31 2.06
N ALA A 114 7.56 -15.24 2.91
CA ALA A 114 6.23 -15.82 2.76
C ALA A 114 5.18 -14.77 3.17
N THR A 115 4.16 -14.55 2.35
CA THR A 115 3.02 -13.70 2.70
C THR A 115 2.08 -14.49 3.60
N GLU A 116 2.00 -14.15 4.89
CA GLU A 116 1.04 -14.75 5.82
C GLU A 116 -0.24 -13.91 5.90
N ASN A 117 -1.34 -14.49 5.41
CA ASN A 117 -2.67 -13.98 5.70
C ASN A 117 -3.01 -14.28 7.16
N VAL A 118 -3.54 -13.27 7.85
CA VAL A 118 -4.10 -13.37 9.19
C VAL A 118 -5.62 -13.47 9.09
N VAL A 119 -6.21 -14.27 9.97
CA VAL A 119 -7.66 -14.41 10.11
C VAL A 119 -8.07 -13.85 11.47
N GLN A 120 -8.94 -12.85 11.47
CA GLN A 120 -9.70 -12.44 12.65
C GLN A 120 -11.05 -13.17 12.63
N PRO A 121 -11.22 -14.25 13.40
CA PRO A 121 -12.48 -14.99 13.41
C PRO A 121 -13.58 -14.16 14.06
N ASN A 122 -14.81 -14.28 13.54
CA ASN A 122 -15.99 -13.57 14.06
C ASN A 122 -15.72 -12.07 14.29
N ALA A 123 -15.27 -11.38 13.25
CA ALA A 123 -14.97 -9.96 13.34
C ALA A 123 -16.21 -9.18 13.86
N PRO A 124 -16.03 -8.21 14.76
CA PRO A 124 -17.13 -7.59 15.52
C PRO A 124 -18.00 -6.63 14.69
N SER A 125 -17.58 -6.34 13.46
CA SER A 125 -18.29 -5.48 12.51
C SER A 125 -18.33 -6.19 11.17
N TRP A 126 -19.54 -6.34 10.62
CA TRP A 126 -19.77 -7.11 9.39
C TRP A 126 -19.03 -6.54 8.17
N GLY A 127 -18.67 -5.25 8.21
CA GLY A 127 -17.94 -4.58 7.14
C GLY A 127 -16.59 -5.22 6.88
N LEU A 128 -15.86 -5.64 7.93
CA LEU A 128 -14.54 -6.27 7.78
C LEU A 128 -14.62 -7.61 7.02
N PRO A 129 -15.40 -8.63 7.44
CA PRO A 129 -15.54 -9.85 6.66
C PRO A 129 -16.07 -9.62 5.25
N ARG A 130 -16.95 -8.63 5.07
CA ARG A 130 -17.51 -8.34 3.75
C ARG A 130 -16.43 -7.87 2.79
N ILE A 131 -15.57 -6.94 3.19
CA ILE A 131 -14.52 -6.44 2.29
C ILE A 131 -13.43 -7.48 2.02
N SER A 132 -13.31 -8.54 2.84
CA SER A 132 -12.41 -9.67 2.60
C SER A 132 -13.07 -10.88 1.93
N SER A 133 -14.32 -10.75 1.47
CA SER A 133 -15.09 -11.83 0.85
C SER A 133 -15.68 -11.39 -0.49
N LYS A 134 -15.89 -12.36 -1.40
CA LYS A 134 -16.56 -12.11 -2.68
C LYS A 134 -18.09 -12.08 -2.59
N LYS A 135 -18.66 -12.53 -1.47
CA LYS A 135 -20.10 -12.61 -1.22
C LYS A 135 -20.45 -12.15 0.19
N PRO A 136 -21.67 -11.63 0.43
CA PRO A 136 -22.14 -11.30 1.76
C PRO A 136 -22.27 -12.54 2.66
N GLY A 137 -22.32 -12.33 3.97
CA GLY A 137 -22.52 -13.37 4.98
C GLY A 137 -21.25 -14.01 5.55
N ALA A 138 -20.05 -13.57 5.15
CA ALA A 138 -18.81 -13.95 5.81
C ALA A 138 -18.76 -13.39 7.24
N THR A 139 -18.12 -14.12 8.16
CA THR A 139 -17.95 -13.73 9.57
C THR A 139 -16.51 -13.40 9.93
N ASP A 140 -15.55 -13.88 9.13
CA ASP A 140 -14.12 -13.75 9.42
C ASP A 140 -13.50 -12.68 8.53
N TYR A 141 -12.64 -11.85 9.11
CA TYR A 141 -11.85 -10.89 8.36
C TYR A 141 -10.49 -11.49 8.01
N VAL A 142 -10.19 -11.61 6.72
CA VAL A 142 -8.92 -12.12 6.22
C VAL A 142 -8.11 -10.98 5.60
N TYR A 143 -6.89 -10.80 6.08
CA TYR A 143 -6.03 -9.68 5.70
C TYR A 143 -4.56 -10.07 5.75
N ASP A 144 -3.70 -9.34 5.06
CA ASP A 144 -2.25 -9.54 5.12
C ASP A 144 -1.69 -9.02 6.45
N SER A 145 -0.75 -9.75 7.06
CA SER A 145 -0.15 -9.36 8.34
C SER A 145 0.49 -7.97 8.36
N THR A 146 0.83 -7.38 7.21
CA THR A 146 1.42 -6.04 7.06
C THR A 146 0.38 -4.91 6.91
N ALA A 147 -0.91 -5.20 6.99
CA ALA A 147 -2.04 -4.27 6.80
C ALA A 147 -1.83 -2.84 7.38
N GLY A 148 -1.39 -1.90 6.54
CA GLY A 148 -1.18 -0.49 6.92
C GLY A 148 0.17 -0.15 7.56
N GLN A 149 1.10 -1.10 7.62
CA GLN A 149 2.40 -0.89 8.25
C GLN A 149 3.17 0.25 7.58
N GLY A 150 3.59 1.24 8.38
CA GLY A 150 4.35 2.41 7.91
C GLY A 150 3.51 3.45 7.16
N ILE A 151 2.17 3.33 7.18
CA ILE A 151 1.25 4.33 6.65
C ILE A 151 0.65 5.15 7.80
N VAL A 152 0.52 6.46 7.58
CA VAL A 152 -0.14 7.39 8.51
C VAL A 152 -1.53 7.74 7.99
N ILE A 153 -2.55 7.58 8.83
CA ILE A 153 -3.94 7.98 8.56
C ILE A 153 -4.27 9.24 9.36
N TYR A 154 -4.55 10.33 8.67
CA TYR A 154 -5.09 11.56 9.24
C TYR A 154 -6.61 11.47 9.32
N GLY A 155 -7.15 11.43 10.54
CA GLY A 155 -8.59 11.51 10.79
C GLY A 155 -9.02 12.96 10.93
N VAL A 156 -9.61 13.52 9.87
CA VAL A 156 -10.08 14.92 9.83
C VAL A 156 -11.55 14.96 10.24
N ASP A 157 -11.82 15.19 11.52
CA ASP A 157 -13.13 14.91 12.14
C ASP A 157 -13.36 15.69 13.47
N THR A 158 -14.16 15.16 14.39
CA THR A 158 -14.53 15.75 15.70
C THR A 158 -13.44 15.64 16.78
N GLY A 159 -12.29 15.04 16.44
CA GLY A 159 -11.26 14.60 17.38
C GLY A 159 -11.16 13.07 17.40
N ILE A 160 -10.21 12.53 18.18
CA ILE A 160 -10.08 11.08 18.40
C ILE A 160 -9.77 10.87 19.89
N ASP A 161 -10.41 9.88 20.51
CA ASP A 161 -9.96 9.32 21.79
C ASP A 161 -8.68 8.49 21.55
N ILE A 162 -7.54 9.18 21.53
CA ILE A 162 -6.25 8.57 21.18
C ILE A 162 -5.76 7.54 22.20
N GLU A 163 -6.34 7.54 23.40
CA GLU A 163 -6.05 6.57 24.46
C GLU A 163 -6.94 5.31 24.36
N HIS A 164 -7.89 5.28 23.41
CA HIS A 164 -8.78 4.15 23.24
C HIS A 164 -7.98 2.85 22.99
N PRO A 165 -8.23 1.76 23.74
CA PRO A 165 -7.44 0.53 23.65
C PRO A 165 -7.36 -0.09 22.24
N ASP A 166 -8.37 0.14 21.42
CA ASP A 166 -8.42 -0.31 20.02
C ASP A 166 -7.32 0.28 19.13
N PHE A 167 -6.72 1.41 19.50
CA PHE A 167 -5.57 1.96 18.76
C PHE A 167 -4.23 1.41 19.22
N GLU A 168 -4.16 0.75 20.39
CA GLU A 168 -2.92 0.14 20.91
C GLU A 168 -1.73 1.12 20.96
N GLY A 169 -2.00 2.40 21.24
CA GLY A 169 -0.99 3.47 21.27
C GLY A 169 -0.53 3.96 19.89
N ARG A 170 -1.18 3.53 18.80
CA ARG A 170 -0.88 3.99 17.42
C ARG A 170 -1.56 5.30 17.04
N ALA A 171 -2.42 5.84 17.91
CA ALA A 171 -3.09 7.12 17.70
C ALA A 171 -2.39 8.24 18.49
N GLU A 172 -2.27 9.41 17.87
CA GLU A 172 -1.70 10.60 18.50
C GLU A 172 -2.47 11.88 18.09
N TRP A 173 -2.33 12.93 18.89
CA TRP A 173 -2.90 14.24 18.59
C TRP A 173 -2.08 14.98 17.54
N GLY A 174 -2.77 15.54 16.54
CA GLY A 174 -2.19 16.45 15.56
C GLY A 174 -2.55 17.90 15.87
N THR A 175 -3.72 18.35 15.38
CA THR A 175 -4.18 19.73 15.52
C THR A 175 -5.65 19.81 15.87
N ASN A 176 -6.05 20.94 16.46
CA ASN A 176 -7.43 21.32 16.69
C ASN A 176 -7.67 22.72 16.13
N THR A 177 -8.60 22.81 15.18
CA THR A 177 -9.04 24.07 14.55
C THR A 177 -10.49 24.37 14.87
N ALA A 178 -11.20 23.45 15.56
CA ALA A 178 -12.63 23.53 15.82
C ALA A 178 -12.94 24.41 17.04
N ASP A 179 -12.21 24.18 18.13
CA ASP A 179 -12.46 24.75 19.45
C ASP A 179 -11.18 24.72 20.32
N ASN A 180 -11.34 24.80 21.64
CA ASN A 180 -10.22 24.77 22.60
C ASN A 180 -10.13 23.46 23.40
N ASP A 181 -10.87 22.41 23.00
CA ASP A 181 -10.91 21.13 23.71
C ASP A 181 -10.34 19.99 22.86
N ASN A 182 -9.19 19.45 23.27
CA ASN A 182 -8.53 18.34 22.57
C ASN A 182 -9.11 17.00 23.04
N THR A 183 -10.41 16.81 22.79
CA THR A 183 -11.14 15.58 22.99
C THR A 183 -12.02 15.27 21.78
N ASP A 184 -12.45 14.02 21.66
CA ASP A 184 -13.57 13.68 20.79
C ASP A 184 -14.90 13.77 21.54
N GLY A 185 -15.40 14.99 21.74
CA GLY A 185 -16.66 15.23 22.44
C GLY A 185 -17.92 14.70 21.73
N ASN A 186 -17.81 14.32 20.45
CA ASN A 186 -18.91 13.76 19.67
C ASN A 186 -18.85 12.23 19.58
N GLY A 187 -17.64 11.68 19.48
CA GLY A 187 -17.36 10.26 19.29
C GLY A 187 -17.32 9.80 17.83
N HIS A 188 -17.66 10.68 16.89
CA HIS A 188 -17.67 10.39 15.46
C HIS A 188 -16.24 10.12 14.93
N GLY A 189 -15.28 10.99 15.24
CA GLY A 189 -13.91 10.81 14.77
C GLY A 189 -13.20 9.57 15.33
N THR A 190 -13.46 9.18 16.57
CA THR A 190 -12.97 7.91 17.14
C THR A 190 -13.54 6.70 16.40
N HIS A 191 -14.83 6.75 16.06
CA HIS A 191 -15.52 5.70 15.31
C HIS A 191 -14.95 5.55 13.90
N THR A 192 -14.77 6.66 13.19
CA THR A 192 -14.24 6.63 11.82
C THR A 192 -12.77 6.24 11.79
N ALA A 193 -11.94 6.78 12.69
CA ALA A 193 -10.53 6.41 12.79
C ALA A 193 -10.32 4.93 13.16
N SER A 194 -11.12 4.38 14.08
CA SER A 194 -11.04 2.96 14.42
C SER A 194 -11.56 2.04 13.32
N THR A 195 -12.54 2.48 12.53
CA THR A 195 -12.96 1.76 11.31
C THR A 195 -11.83 1.68 10.28
N ALA A 196 -10.98 2.71 10.18
CA ALA A 196 -9.82 2.69 9.30
C ALA A 196 -8.66 1.85 9.86
N ALA A 197 -8.28 2.04 11.13
CA ALA A 197 -7.01 1.56 11.68
C ALA A 197 -7.07 0.90 13.07
N GLY A 198 -8.25 0.69 13.64
CA GLY A 198 -8.42 -0.04 14.90
C GLY A 198 -7.88 -1.47 14.86
N SER A 199 -7.33 -1.98 15.96
CA SER A 199 -6.83 -3.36 16.02
C SER A 199 -7.98 -4.37 15.94
N LYS A 200 -9.14 -4.06 16.54
CA LYS A 200 -10.34 -4.88 16.52
C LYS A 200 -11.28 -4.52 15.38
N PHE A 201 -11.49 -3.24 15.12
CA PHE A 201 -12.50 -2.73 14.17
C PHE A 201 -11.94 -2.27 12.82
N GLY A 202 -10.62 -2.10 12.72
CA GLY A 202 -9.99 -1.48 11.56
C GLY A 202 -9.63 -2.42 10.42
N VAL A 203 -9.62 -1.85 9.22
CA VAL A 203 -9.11 -2.48 7.98
C VAL A 203 -7.58 -2.56 8.00
N ALA A 204 -6.90 -1.43 8.26
CA ALA A 204 -5.45 -1.30 8.28
C ALA A 204 -4.88 -1.35 9.71
N LYS A 205 -4.83 -2.54 10.28
CA LYS A 205 -4.55 -2.76 11.70
C LYS A 205 -3.15 -2.36 12.19
N LYS A 206 -2.21 -2.03 11.30
CA LYS A 206 -0.86 -1.55 11.63
C LYS A 206 -0.60 -0.09 11.26
N ALA A 207 -1.59 0.63 10.74
CA ALA A 207 -1.44 2.04 10.43
C ALA A 207 -1.36 2.90 11.69
N SER A 208 -0.60 3.99 11.64
CA SER A 208 -0.64 5.04 12.66
C SER A 208 -1.79 6.00 12.38
N VAL A 209 -2.33 6.63 13.41
CA VAL A 209 -3.48 7.54 13.31
C VAL A 209 -3.09 8.90 13.89
N VAL A 210 -3.38 9.98 13.17
CA VAL A 210 -3.20 11.36 13.65
C VAL A 210 -4.57 12.04 13.71
N ALA A 211 -4.93 12.53 14.90
CA ALA A 211 -6.18 13.25 15.12
C ALA A 211 -6.08 14.69 14.60
N VAL A 212 -6.94 15.04 13.65
CA VAL A 212 -7.07 16.39 13.07
C VAL A 212 -8.49 16.87 13.34
N LYS A 213 -8.67 17.60 14.44
CA LYS A 213 -9.98 18.08 14.87
C LYS A 213 -10.37 19.34 14.12
N VAL A 214 -11.47 19.25 13.38
CA VAL A 214 -12.04 20.33 12.57
C VAL A 214 -13.54 20.55 12.83
N LEU A 215 -14.17 19.62 13.55
CA LEU A 215 -15.55 19.71 14.03
C LEU A 215 -15.59 19.74 15.56
N GLY A 216 -16.54 20.48 16.13
CA GLY A 216 -16.76 20.60 17.58
C GLY A 216 -17.44 19.36 18.18
N GLY A 217 -17.70 19.39 19.49
CA GLY A 217 -18.43 18.31 20.18
C GLY A 217 -19.87 18.09 19.69
N ASP A 218 -20.46 19.11 19.06
CA ASP A 218 -21.78 19.03 18.40
C ASP A 218 -21.71 18.40 17.00
N GLY A 219 -20.52 18.03 16.51
CA GLY A 219 -20.31 17.46 15.19
C GLY A 219 -20.29 18.49 14.06
N SER A 220 -20.20 19.78 14.37
CA SER A 220 -20.27 20.87 13.38
C SER A 220 -18.97 21.67 13.30
N GLY A 221 -18.73 22.29 12.14
CA GLY A 221 -17.58 23.15 11.90
C GLY A 221 -17.72 23.93 10.61
N THR A 222 -16.83 24.91 10.41
CA THR A 222 -16.81 25.76 9.22
C THR A 222 -15.86 25.22 8.15
N ASN A 223 -16.13 25.51 6.88
CA ASN A 223 -15.22 25.18 5.78
C ASN A 223 -13.79 25.71 6.03
N SER A 224 -13.64 26.89 6.64
CA SER A 224 -12.32 27.44 6.99
C SER A 224 -11.55 26.60 8.01
N GLN A 225 -12.23 26.01 9.00
CA GLN A 225 -11.60 25.14 10.00
C GLN A 225 -11.17 23.83 9.34
N VAL A 226 -12.05 23.23 8.55
CA VAL A 226 -11.76 22.01 7.80
C VAL A 226 -10.57 22.21 6.86
N ILE A 227 -10.55 23.28 6.05
CA ILE A 227 -9.42 23.60 5.15
C ILE A 227 -8.13 23.84 5.92
N SER A 228 -8.19 24.51 7.08
CA SER A 228 -7.03 24.72 7.95
C SER A 228 -6.46 23.39 8.48
N GLY A 229 -7.34 22.46 8.89
CA GLY A 229 -6.94 21.11 9.30
C GLY A 229 -6.30 20.31 8.15
N MET A 230 -6.84 20.41 6.94
CA MET A 230 -6.27 19.78 5.74
C MET A 230 -4.87 20.32 5.43
N ASP A 231 -4.68 21.65 5.48
CA ASP A 231 -3.38 22.30 5.27
C ASP A 231 -2.35 21.84 6.33
N TRP A 232 -2.76 21.80 7.60
CA TRP A 232 -1.89 21.29 8.66
C TRP A 232 -1.47 19.84 8.43
N ALA A 233 -2.41 18.96 8.08
CA ALA A 233 -2.13 17.54 7.84
C ALA A 233 -1.15 17.32 6.68
N VAL A 234 -1.29 18.07 5.58
CA VAL A 234 -0.34 18.03 4.46
C VAL A 234 1.06 18.49 4.89
N LYS A 235 1.15 19.57 5.68
CA LYS A 235 2.43 20.07 6.20
C LYS A 235 3.09 19.09 7.16
N ASP A 236 2.32 18.46 8.04
CA ASP A 236 2.79 17.43 8.97
C ASP A 236 3.29 16.19 8.21
N ALA A 237 2.53 15.69 7.23
CA ALA A 237 2.94 14.56 6.39
C ALA A 237 4.29 14.83 5.68
N LYS A 238 4.48 16.05 5.19
CA LYS A 238 5.74 16.50 4.59
C LYS A 238 6.87 16.58 5.63
N SER A 239 6.61 17.17 6.78
CA SER A 239 7.57 17.28 7.89
C SER A 239 8.09 15.92 8.35
N ARG A 240 7.21 14.92 8.37
CA ARG A 240 7.53 13.54 8.75
C ARG A 240 8.18 12.72 7.63
N GLY A 241 8.23 13.24 6.41
CA GLY A 241 8.74 12.50 5.25
C GLY A 241 7.82 11.34 4.81
N VAL A 242 6.53 11.41 5.13
CA VAL A 242 5.54 10.34 4.85
C VAL A 242 4.51 10.75 3.80
N THR A 243 4.75 11.81 3.03
CA THR A 243 3.82 12.30 2.01
C THR A 243 3.27 11.19 1.11
N GLY A 244 4.11 10.35 0.49
CA GLY A 244 3.67 9.19 -0.32
C GLY A 244 3.22 7.95 0.48
N LYS A 245 3.09 8.08 1.79
CA LYS A 245 2.70 7.05 2.77
C LYS A 245 1.61 7.58 3.72
N SER A 246 0.78 8.50 3.22
CA SER A 246 -0.25 9.19 4.00
C SER A 246 -1.62 9.04 3.35
N VAL A 247 -2.61 8.81 4.22
CA VAL A 247 -4.04 8.74 3.89
C VAL A 247 -4.75 9.77 4.75
N MET A 248 -5.75 10.45 4.19
CA MET A 248 -6.66 11.35 4.87
C MET A 248 -8.08 10.81 4.73
N ASN A 249 -8.80 10.72 5.85
CA ASN A 249 -10.22 10.38 5.87
C ASN A 249 -11.02 11.61 6.26
N MET A 250 -11.96 12.01 5.41
CA MET A 250 -12.92 13.08 5.67
C MET A 250 -14.34 12.51 5.64
N SER A 251 -14.79 12.08 6.81
CA SER A 251 -16.15 11.56 7.03
C SER A 251 -17.15 12.69 7.33
N LEU A 252 -17.05 13.76 6.57
CA LEU A 252 -17.80 15.01 6.73
C LEU A 252 -18.21 15.52 5.35
N GLY A 253 -19.16 16.44 5.33
CA GLY A 253 -19.58 17.11 4.11
C GLY A 253 -20.56 18.24 4.37
N GLY A 254 -20.85 18.99 3.33
CA GLY A 254 -21.84 20.06 3.35
C GLY A 254 -22.16 20.54 1.94
N ALA A 255 -22.86 21.67 1.83
CA ALA A 255 -23.15 22.30 0.54
C ALA A 255 -21.88 22.55 -0.28
N VAL A 256 -22.02 22.56 -1.61
CA VAL A 256 -20.89 22.80 -2.54
C VAL A 256 -20.10 24.04 -2.15
N SER A 257 -18.77 23.87 -2.12
CA SER A 257 -17.81 24.93 -1.85
C SER A 257 -16.60 24.76 -2.76
N GLN A 258 -16.40 25.71 -3.67
CA GLN A 258 -15.25 25.69 -4.58
C GLN A 258 -13.92 25.65 -3.82
N ALA A 259 -13.81 26.43 -2.74
CA ALA A 259 -12.61 26.44 -1.89
C ALA A 259 -12.34 25.07 -1.22
N MET A 260 -13.40 24.36 -0.81
CA MET A 260 -13.27 23.02 -0.24
C MET A 260 -12.80 22.01 -1.30
N ASN A 261 -13.39 22.05 -2.50
CA ASN A 261 -13.00 21.17 -3.58
C ASN A 261 -11.56 21.42 -4.05
N ASP A 262 -11.15 22.69 -4.16
CA ASP A 262 -9.77 23.04 -4.51
C ASP A 262 -8.78 22.62 -3.42
N ALA A 263 -9.14 22.77 -2.13
CA ALA A 263 -8.32 22.28 -1.02
C ALA A 263 -8.18 20.75 -1.07
N ALA A 264 -9.28 20.02 -1.29
CA ALA A 264 -9.28 18.56 -1.39
C ALA A 264 -8.42 18.07 -2.56
N ALA A 265 -8.53 18.73 -3.72
CA ALA A 265 -7.68 18.45 -4.87
C ALA A 265 -6.19 18.71 -4.58
N ASN A 266 -5.87 19.74 -3.80
CA ASN A 266 -4.49 20.03 -3.42
C ASN A 266 -3.93 19.06 -2.37
N VAL A 267 -4.77 18.49 -1.49
CA VAL A 267 -4.36 17.37 -0.62
C VAL A 267 -3.89 16.20 -1.48
N VAL A 268 -4.67 15.78 -2.48
CA VAL A 268 -4.30 14.66 -3.37
C VAL A 268 -3.04 14.97 -4.17
N LYS A 269 -2.95 16.16 -4.78
CA LYS A 269 -1.75 16.61 -5.51
C LYS A 269 -0.50 16.71 -4.65
N SER A 270 -0.67 16.92 -3.34
CA SER A 270 0.47 16.92 -2.41
C SER A 270 1.06 15.52 -2.21
N GLY A 271 0.36 14.46 -2.61
CA GLY A 271 0.77 13.07 -2.45
C GLY A 271 0.04 12.33 -1.32
N VAL A 272 -0.99 12.92 -0.70
CA VAL A 272 -1.80 12.30 0.35
C VAL A 272 -3.09 11.74 -0.27
N PHE A 273 -3.38 10.45 -0.05
CA PHE A 273 -4.64 9.87 -0.53
C PHE A 273 -5.82 10.44 0.27
N LEU A 274 -6.96 10.74 -0.38
CA LEU A 274 -8.11 11.34 0.29
C LEU A 274 -9.39 10.53 0.03
N SER A 275 -9.92 9.92 1.10
CA SER A 275 -11.23 9.28 1.13
C SER A 275 -12.28 10.24 1.67
N VAL A 276 -13.41 10.38 0.98
CA VAL A 276 -14.49 11.29 1.37
C VAL A 276 -15.85 10.59 1.38
N ALA A 277 -16.69 10.97 2.33
CA ALA A 277 -18.08 10.55 2.37
C ALA A 277 -18.90 11.19 1.22
N ALA A 278 -19.75 10.41 0.55
CA ALA A 278 -20.64 10.96 -0.49
C ALA A 278 -21.76 11.87 0.07
N GLY A 279 -22.17 11.65 1.33
CA GLY A 279 -23.26 12.35 2.00
C GLY A 279 -24.50 11.47 2.20
N ASN A 280 -25.42 11.91 3.06
CA ASN A 280 -26.50 11.07 3.60
C ASN A 280 -27.91 11.62 3.30
N GLU A 281 -28.06 12.39 2.23
CA GLU A 281 -29.32 13.10 1.91
C GLU A 281 -30.12 12.44 0.78
N ALA A 282 -29.69 11.26 0.30
CA ALA A 282 -30.27 10.56 -0.84
C ALA A 282 -30.42 11.46 -2.08
N GLN A 283 -29.34 12.19 -2.41
CA GLN A 283 -29.27 13.10 -3.56
C GLN A 283 -28.00 12.84 -4.40
N ASP A 284 -27.84 13.59 -5.50
CA ASP A 284 -26.60 13.61 -6.27
C ASP A 284 -25.44 14.16 -5.42
N ALA A 285 -24.38 13.37 -5.26
CA ALA A 285 -23.16 13.74 -4.53
C ALA A 285 -22.41 14.91 -5.20
N SER A 286 -22.72 15.27 -6.45
CA SER A 286 -22.20 16.48 -7.08
C SER A 286 -22.67 17.76 -6.37
N ASN A 287 -23.74 17.67 -5.56
CA ASN A 287 -24.30 18.80 -4.81
C ASN A 287 -23.68 18.97 -3.42
N SER A 288 -22.64 18.20 -3.08
CA SER A 288 -21.93 18.31 -1.80
C SER A 288 -20.42 18.44 -1.98
N SER A 289 -19.77 19.06 -1.01
CA SER A 289 -18.30 19.13 -0.91
C SER A 289 -17.84 18.47 0.38
N PRO A 290 -16.70 17.75 0.38
CA PRO A 290 -15.75 17.59 -0.73
C PRO A 290 -16.10 16.51 -1.77
N ALA A 291 -17.24 15.82 -1.67
CA ALA A 291 -17.61 14.71 -2.57
C ALA A 291 -17.59 15.05 -4.08
N SER A 292 -17.94 16.29 -4.43
CA SER A 292 -17.91 16.80 -5.82
C SER A 292 -16.51 17.12 -6.36
N ALA A 293 -15.43 16.99 -5.56
CA ALA A 293 -14.07 17.23 -6.02
C ALA A 293 -13.59 16.09 -6.95
N PRO A 294 -13.16 16.32 -8.20
CA PRO A 294 -12.96 15.22 -9.16
C PRO A 294 -11.82 14.22 -8.88
N ILE A 295 -10.90 14.50 -7.97
CA ILE A 295 -9.68 13.69 -7.74
C ILE A 295 -9.68 12.98 -6.37
N VAL A 296 -10.69 13.20 -5.55
CA VAL A 296 -10.84 12.47 -4.28
C VAL A 296 -11.51 11.12 -4.52
N CYS A 297 -11.39 10.20 -3.56
CA CYS A 297 -12.09 8.92 -3.61
C CYS A 297 -13.42 9.05 -2.86
N THR A 298 -14.52 9.23 -3.59
CA THR A 298 -15.86 9.47 -3.04
C THR A 298 -16.61 8.17 -2.79
N VAL A 299 -17.07 7.98 -1.56
CA VAL A 299 -17.55 6.69 -1.07
C VAL A 299 -19.01 6.73 -0.65
N ALA A 300 -19.82 5.91 -1.32
CA ALA A 300 -21.22 5.65 -0.96
C ALA A 300 -21.36 4.52 0.06
N ALA A 301 -22.50 4.46 0.75
CA ALA A 301 -22.78 3.50 1.81
C ALA A 301 -23.57 2.28 1.30
N SER A 302 -23.11 1.09 1.68
CA SER A 302 -23.80 -0.18 1.43
C SER A 302 -24.32 -0.83 2.70
N THR A 303 -25.30 -1.71 2.52
CA THR A 303 -25.86 -2.59 3.55
C THR A 303 -25.12 -3.93 3.59
N SER A 304 -25.35 -4.72 4.64
CA SER A 304 -24.73 -6.05 4.81
C SER A 304 -25.17 -7.09 3.77
N SER A 305 -26.24 -6.80 3.03
CA SER A 305 -26.79 -7.63 1.94
C SER A 305 -26.41 -7.12 0.55
N ASP A 306 -25.37 -6.29 0.44
CA ASP A 306 -24.94 -5.63 -0.79
C ASP A 306 -26.04 -4.74 -1.41
N GLY A 307 -26.90 -4.13 -0.59
CA GLY A 307 -27.82 -3.09 -1.04
C GLY A 307 -27.18 -1.71 -1.02
N SER A 308 -27.61 -0.81 -1.89
CA SER A 308 -27.38 0.64 -1.69
C SER A 308 -28.14 1.08 -0.43
N ALA A 309 -27.46 1.71 0.53
CA ALA A 309 -28.12 2.22 1.73
C ALA A 309 -29.11 3.34 1.35
N SER A 310 -30.29 3.35 1.94
CA SER A 310 -31.39 4.25 1.52
C SER A 310 -31.08 5.74 1.65
N PHE A 311 -30.16 6.11 2.55
CA PHE A 311 -29.74 7.49 2.80
C PHE A 311 -28.57 7.93 1.92
N THR A 312 -27.84 7.02 1.27
CA THR A 312 -26.57 7.38 0.61
C THR A 312 -26.81 8.32 -0.56
N ASN A 313 -25.98 9.36 -0.68
CA ASN A 313 -25.86 10.09 -1.92
C ASN A 313 -25.31 9.19 -3.03
N PHE A 314 -25.61 9.57 -4.26
CA PHE A 314 -25.41 8.78 -5.47
C PHE A 314 -24.89 9.66 -6.62
N GLY A 315 -24.73 9.10 -7.82
CA GLY A 315 -24.36 9.83 -9.03
C GLY A 315 -22.93 9.55 -9.51
N SER A 316 -22.57 10.21 -10.61
CA SER A 316 -21.35 9.87 -11.38
C SER A 316 -20.04 10.22 -10.67
N VAL A 317 -20.10 11.03 -9.61
CA VAL A 317 -18.92 11.39 -8.79
C VAL A 317 -18.61 10.35 -7.72
N VAL A 318 -19.44 9.31 -7.55
CA VAL A 318 -19.18 8.21 -6.61
C VAL A 318 -18.27 7.18 -7.27
N ASP A 319 -17.09 6.95 -6.66
CA ASP A 319 -16.10 5.99 -7.17
C ASP A 319 -16.45 4.54 -6.82
N LEU A 320 -16.98 4.33 -5.60
CA LEU A 320 -17.38 3.02 -5.09
C LEU A 320 -18.30 3.12 -3.86
N TYR A 321 -18.88 1.98 -3.52
CA TYR A 321 -19.54 1.71 -2.26
C TYR A 321 -18.58 1.05 -1.27
N ALA A 322 -18.80 1.27 0.02
CA ALA A 322 -18.20 0.52 1.11
C ALA A 322 -19.22 0.26 2.24
N PRO A 323 -18.95 -0.64 3.20
CA PRO A 323 -19.86 -0.91 4.31
C PRO A 323 -20.17 0.36 5.10
N GLY A 324 -21.44 0.77 5.14
CA GLY A 324 -21.84 2.05 5.74
C GLY A 324 -23.09 2.01 6.60
N GLU A 325 -23.90 0.95 6.53
CA GLU A 325 -25.05 0.77 7.41
C GLU A 325 -24.73 -0.18 8.57
N ALA A 326 -25.10 0.22 9.80
CA ALA A 326 -24.93 -0.57 11.01
C ALA A 326 -23.48 -1.06 11.23
N ILE A 327 -22.53 -0.12 11.18
CA ILE A 327 -21.10 -0.37 11.39
C ILE A 327 -20.76 -0.15 12.86
N THR A 328 -20.27 -1.21 13.50
CA THR A 328 -19.76 -1.16 14.88
C THR A 328 -18.28 -0.82 14.87
N ALA A 329 -17.88 0.20 15.61
CA ALA A 329 -16.47 0.58 15.79
C ALA A 329 -16.23 1.16 17.19
N ALA A 330 -14.98 1.53 17.50
CA ALA A 330 -14.63 2.13 18.78
C ALA A 330 -15.41 3.42 19.04
N PHE A 331 -15.64 3.73 20.31
CA PHE A 331 -16.30 4.96 20.73
C PHE A 331 -15.62 5.47 22.02
N PRO A 332 -15.55 6.80 22.25
CA PRO A 332 -14.78 7.34 23.37
C PRO A 332 -15.09 6.70 24.72
N GLY A 333 -14.07 6.59 25.56
CA GLY A 333 -14.16 5.96 26.89
C GLY A 333 -13.95 4.45 26.90
N GLY A 334 -13.32 3.90 25.86
CA GLY A 334 -12.99 2.47 25.75
C GLY A 334 -14.12 1.56 25.25
N GLY A 335 -15.22 2.15 24.79
CA GLY A 335 -16.41 1.43 24.35
C GLY A 335 -16.48 1.16 22.85
N SER A 336 -17.67 0.80 22.39
CA SER A 336 -17.97 0.71 20.95
C SER A 336 -19.41 1.15 20.69
N LYS A 337 -19.67 1.61 19.46
CA LYS A 337 -21.00 2.06 19.06
C LYS A 337 -21.28 1.64 17.61
N THR A 338 -22.54 1.33 17.33
CA THR A 338 -23.02 1.07 15.97
C THR A 338 -23.61 2.33 15.39
N LEU A 339 -23.08 2.78 14.25
CA LEU A 339 -23.52 3.97 13.51
C LEU A 339 -23.78 3.62 12.04
N SER A 340 -24.54 4.47 11.36
CA SER A 340 -24.84 4.35 9.94
C SER A 340 -24.56 5.67 9.24
N GLY A 341 -23.93 5.62 8.07
CA GLY A 341 -23.63 6.78 7.25
C GLY A 341 -22.56 6.50 6.20
N THR A 342 -22.46 7.33 5.18
CA THR A 342 -21.28 7.38 4.30
C THR A 342 -20.02 7.71 5.08
N SER A 343 -20.16 8.35 6.25
CA SER A 343 -19.10 8.54 7.24
C SER A 343 -18.54 7.25 7.81
N MET A 344 -19.28 6.14 7.78
CA MET A 344 -18.77 4.82 8.17
C MET A 344 -18.22 4.06 6.95
N ALA A 345 -18.66 4.40 5.74
CA ALA A 345 -18.16 3.81 4.50
C ALA A 345 -16.77 4.36 4.11
N ALA A 346 -16.60 5.69 4.13
CA ALA A 346 -15.34 6.36 3.80
C ALA A 346 -14.10 5.82 4.56
N PRO A 347 -14.13 5.55 5.88
CA PRO A 347 -12.97 5.04 6.59
C PRO A 347 -12.61 3.59 6.23
N HIS A 348 -13.54 2.78 5.74
CA HIS A 348 -13.19 1.47 5.18
C HIS A 348 -12.29 1.62 3.95
N VAL A 349 -12.59 2.59 3.08
CA VAL A 349 -11.77 2.90 1.89
C VAL A 349 -10.44 3.54 2.28
N ALA A 350 -10.42 4.43 3.29
CA ALA A 350 -9.18 4.97 3.83
C ALA A 350 -8.26 3.87 4.39
N GLY A 351 -8.82 2.93 5.15
CA GLY A 351 -8.10 1.77 5.63
C GLY A 351 -7.65 0.84 4.49
N ALA A 352 -8.47 0.63 3.46
CA ALA A 352 -8.07 -0.16 2.30
C ALA A 352 -6.94 0.49 1.49
N ALA A 353 -6.93 1.82 1.37
CA ALA A 353 -5.81 2.56 0.78
C ALA A 353 -4.53 2.33 1.58
N ALA A 354 -4.58 2.51 2.91
CA ALA A 354 -3.42 2.25 3.76
C ALA A 354 -2.95 0.79 3.68
N TYR A 355 -3.89 -0.15 3.61
CA TYR A 355 -3.61 -1.58 3.42
C TYR A 355 -2.84 -1.83 2.12
N LEU A 356 -3.33 -1.34 0.97
CA LEU A 356 -2.73 -1.58 -0.34
C LEU A 356 -1.43 -0.79 -0.55
N MET A 357 -1.32 0.42 0.00
CA MET A 357 -0.08 1.20 -0.04
C MET A 357 1.05 0.47 0.72
N ALA A 358 0.74 -0.17 1.85
CA ALA A 358 1.71 -0.98 2.59
C ALA A 358 2.04 -2.30 1.88
N LEU A 359 1.02 -2.99 1.35
CA LEU A 359 1.16 -4.32 0.77
C LEU A 359 1.79 -4.31 -0.64
N GLU A 360 1.34 -3.40 -1.50
CA GLU A 360 1.69 -3.36 -2.93
C GLU A 360 2.64 -2.21 -3.28
N GLY A 361 2.92 -1.28 -2.35
CA GLY A 361 3.71 -0.09 -2.64
C GLY A 361 3.03 0.90 -3.61
N VAL A 362 1.70 0.80 -3.74
CA VAL A 362 0.90 1.71 -4.57
C VAL A 362 1.04 3.13 -4.05
N THR A 363 1.27 4.08 -4.94
CA THR A 363 1.37 5.50 -4.57
C THR A 363 -0.02 6.07 -4.29
N SER A 364 -0.11 7.05 -3.38
CA SER A 364 -1.37 7.64 -2.94
C SER A 364 -2.29 8.13 -4.08
N ASP A 365 -1.72 8.70 -5.14
CA ASP A 365 -2.43 9.19 -6.33
C ASP A 365 -3.06 8.05 -7.17
N LYS A 366 -2.56 6.83 -7.03
CA LYS A 366 -3.06 5.64 -7.73
C LYS A 366 -3.93 4.73 -6.85
N ALA A 367 -3.97 4.98 -5.54
CA ALA A 367 -4.65 4.12 -4.58
C ALA A 367 -6.16 4.00 -4.86
N CYS A 368 -6.87 5.10 -5.18
CA CYS A 368 -8.32 5.01 -5.48
C CYS A 368 -8.57 4.15 -6.72
N ALA A 369 -7.80 4.36 -7.80
CA ALA A 369 -7.94 3.58 -9.03
C ALA A 369 -7.67 2.08 -8.77
N ARG A 370 -6.65 1.75 -7.97
CA ARG A 370 -6.36 0.37 -7.58
C ARG A 370 -7.47 -0.26 -6.73
N ILE A 371 -8.03 0.49 -5.78
CA ILE A 371 -9.18 0.03 -4.98
C ILE A 371 -10.37 -0.26 -5.89
N VAL A 372 -10.68 0.65 -6.82
CA VAL A 372 -11.79 0.53 -7.78
C VAL A 372 -11.56 -0.60 -8.79
N GLU A 373 -10.32 -0.93 -9.12
CA GLU A 373 -9.94 -2.11 -9.92
C GLU A 373 -10.25 -3.43 -9.18
N LEU A 374 -9.92 -3.49 -7.89
CA LEU A 374 -10.15 -4.67 -7.04
C LEU A 374 -11.61 -4.84 -6.60
N ALA A 375 -12.37 -3.75 -6.57
CA ALA A 375 -13.75 -3.72 -6.12
C ALA A 375 -14.67 -4.69 -6.89
N ILE A 376 -15.64 -5.26 -6.19
CA ILE A 376 -16.56 -6.26 -6.72
C ILE A 376 -17.85 -5.58 -7.14
N SER A 377 -18.31 -5.83 -8.37
CA SER A 377 -19.62 -5.33 -8.82
C SER A 377 -20.73 -6.19 -8.23
N SER A 378 -21.23 -5.81 -7.04
CA SER A 378 -22.27 -6.56 -6.33
C SER A 378 -23.39 -5.71 -5.75
N ILE A 379 -23.28 -4.37 -5.78
CA ILE A 379 -24.32 -3.50 -5.23
C ILE A 379 -25.61 -3.67 -6.02
N SER A 380 -26.66 -4.04 -5.30
CA SER A 380 -28.03 -4.09 -5.78
C SER A 380 -28.72 -2.75 -5.55
N SER A 381 -29.59 -2.38 -6.49
CA SER A 381 -30.39 -1.15 -6.43
C SER A 381 -29.57 0.14 -6.31
N ALA A 382 -28.36 0.18 -6.89
CA ALA A 382 -27.64 1.45 -7.07
C ALA A 382 -28.49 2.39 -7.94
N PRO A 383 -28.67 3.67 -7.55
CA PRO A 383 -29.35 4.65 -8.39
C PRO A 383 -28.67 4.83 -9.76
N SER A 384 -29.42 5.35 -10.75
CA SER A 384 -28.89 5.57 -12.10
C SER A 384 -27.62 6.43 -12.07
N ASP A 385 -26.71 6.15 -12.99
CA ASP A 385 -25.41 6.83 -13.13
C ASP A 385 -24.47 6.69 -11.93
N THR A 386 -24.76 5.76 -11.02
CA THR A 386 -23.90 5.40 -9.89
C THR A 386 -23.23 4.05 -10.15
N THR A 387 -21.96 3.95 -9.84
CA THR A 387 -21.21 2.67 -9.88
C THR A 387 -21.89 1.57 -9.04
N SER A 388 -21.74 0.31 -9.43
CA SER A 388 -22.18 -0.84 -8.62
C SER A 388 -21.03 -1.52 -7.86
N LYS A 389 -19.85 -0.89 -7.85
CA LYS A 389 -18.63 -1.45 -7.26
C LYS A 389 -18.65 -1.32 -5.74
N LEU A 390 -18.45 -2.43 -5.04
CA LEU A 390 -18.30 -2.53 -3.59
C LEU A 390 -16.84 -2.84 -3.24
N LEU A 391 -16.30 -2.11 -2.28
CA LEU A 391 -14.95 -2.27 -1.74
C LEU A 391 -14.61 -3.74 -1.47
N TYR A 392 -13.43 -4.14 -1.94
CA TYR A 392 -12.80 -5.42 -1.68
C TYR A 392 -11.32 -5.20 -1.37
N ASN A 393 -10.81 -5.83 -0.32
CA ASN A 393 -9.44 -5.60 0.17
C ASN A 393 -8.36 -6.32 -0.67
N GLY A 394 -8.75 -7.03 -1.73
CA GLY A 394 -7.81 -7.69 -2.64
C GLY A 394 -7.22 -9.00 -2.12
N ILE A 395 -7.66 -9.51 -0.96
CA ILE A 395 -7.19 -10.79 -0.44
C ILE A 395 -7.46 -11.89 -1.47
N ASN A 396 -6.45 -12.68 -1.84
CA ASN A 396 -6.54 -13.71 -2.89
C ASN A 396 -6.88 -13.20 -4.31
N ALA A 397 -6.69 -11.91 -4.62
CA ALA A 397 -6.65 -11.40 -5.98
C ALA A 397 -5.23 -11.55 -6.56
N LYS A 398 -4.84 -12.80 -6.86
CA LYS A 398 -3.65 -13.11 -7.67
C LYS A 398 -4.08 -13.77 -8.96
#